data_AF-A0A349HPN9-F1
#
_entry.id   AF-A0A349HPN9-F1
#
_cell.length_a   1.000
_cell.length_b   1.000
_cell.length_c   1.000
_cell.angle_alpha   90.00
_cell.angle_beta   90.00
_cell.angle_gamma   90.00
#
_symmetry.space_group_name_H-M   'P 1'
#
loop_
_entity.id
_entity.type
_entity.pdbx_description
1 polymer ?
#
loop_
_entity_poly.entity_id
_entity_poly.type
_entity_poly.pdbx_seq_one_letter_code
_entity_poly.pdbx_strand_id
1 'polypeptide(L)'
;MLDSQCHPYIRTKEDKISHNEIEAEFDRAIMLRDNLNPITFKPTSHIVPSIDSAECISKFFPETTPQEIFKSLSSMKFYLNLLTAPGKLQRALLISVLKISGNDNKIDLIKKYIPNEECLKINEELMRLFNEAIKPAALLIEEYIMSTNEKINERFNRNFG
;
A
#
# COMPACT_ATOMS: atom_id res chain seq x y z
N MET A 1 -1.15 10.88 -6.39
CA MET A 1 0.00 11.24 -7.25
C MET A 1 0.84 10.03 -7.58
N LEU A 2 1.40 9.34 -6.57
CA LEU A 2 2.26 8.18 -6.77
C LEU A 2 1.54 7.03 -7.50
N ASP A 3 0.36 6.64 -7.03
CA ASP A 3 -0.38 5.53 -7.62
C ASP A 3 -0.67 5.75 -9.10
N SER A 4 -1.19 6.93 -9.47
CA SER A 4 -1.46 7.31 -10.86
C SER A 4 -0.21 7.49 -11.73
N GLN A 5 0.98 7.57 -11.12
CA GLN A 5 2.27 7.57 -11.82
C GLN A 5 2.79 6.15 -12.04
N CYS A 6 2.66 5.26 -11.06
CA CYS A 6 3.22 3.91 -11.09
C CYS A 6 2.33 2.88 -11.78
N HIS A 7 1.01 2.94 -11.57
CA HIS A 7 0.08 1.91 -12.02
C HIS A 7 0.05 1.67 -13.53
N PRO A 8 0.19 2.68 -14.41
CA PRO A 8 0.32 2.43 -15.84
C PRO A 8 1.47 1.47 -16.19
N TYR A 9 2.58 1.53 -15.45
CA TYR A 9 3.70 0.60 -15.63
C TYR A 9 3.42 -0.76 -14.99
N ILE A 10 2.90 -0.79 -13.75
CA ILE A 10 2.55 -2.05 -13.03
C ILE A 10 1.63 -2.92 -13.89
N ARG A 11 0.59 -2.33 -14.50
CA ARG A 11 -0.36 -3.03 -15.39
C ARG A 11 0.30 -3.74 -16.57
N THR A 12 1.46 -3.25 -17.04
CA THR A 12 2.22 -3.90 -18.13
C THR A 12 2.98 -5.16 -17.70
N LYS A 13 2.97 -5.49 -16.40
CA LYS A 13 3.71 -6.61 -15.79
C LYS A 13 2.78 -7.65 -15.15
N GLU A 14 1.50 -7.33 -15.02
CA GLU A 14 0.49 -8.17 -14.38
C GLU A 14 0.18 -9.46 -15.15
N ASP A 15 0.66 -9.58 -16.39
CA ASP A 15 0.60 -10.81 -17.19
C ASP A 15 1.53 -11.92 -16.65
N LYS A 16 2.55 -11.55 -15.86
CA LYS A 16 3.59 -12.45 -15.37
C LYS A 16 3.68 -12.53 -13.86
N ILE A 17 3.53 -11.40 -13.18
CA ILE A 17 3.68 -11.29 -11.72
C ILE A 17 2.41 -10.65 -11.19
N SER A 18 1.87 -11.17 -10.08
CA SER A 18 0.65 -10.60 -9.52
C SER A 18 0.87 -9.15 -9.07
N HIS A 19 -0.19 -8.35 -9.16
CA HIS A 19 -0.19 -6.96 -8.69
C HIS A 19 0.33 -6.84 -7.24
N ASN A 20 -0.21 -7.67 -6.35
CA ASN A 20 0.19 -7.71 -4.94
C ASN A 20 1.67 -8.03 -4.75
N GLU A 21 2.22 -8.93 -5.56
CA GLU A 21 3.64 -9.30 -5.46
C GLU A 21 4.54 -8.16 -5.95
N ILE A 22 4.17 -7.48 -7.05
CA ILE A 22 4.91 -6.31 -7.54
C ILE A 22 4.99 -5.24 -6.45
N GLU A 23 3.86 -4.88 -5.84
CA GLU A 23 3.82 -3.87 -4.79
C GLU A 23 4.57 -4.32 -3.53
N ALA A 24 4.43 -5.59 -3.11
CA ALA A 24 5.13 -6.11 -1.94
C ALA A 24 6.65 -6.16 -2.12
N GLU A 25 7.13 -6.47 -3.34
CA GLU A 25 8.55 -6.44 -3.67
C GLU A 25 9.09 -5.00 -3.75
N PHE A 26 8.28 -4.05 -4.22
CA PHE A 26 8.63 -2.64 -4.24
C PHE A 26 8.71 -2.05 -2.82
N ASP A 27 7.71 -2.33 -1.98
CA ASP A 27 7.72 -2.05 -0.53
C ASP A 27 9.00 -2.57 0.13
N ARG A 28 9.34 -3.85 -0.17
CA ARG A 28 10.53 -4.51 0.34
C ARG A 28 11.81 -3.80 -0.09
N ALA A 29 11.89 -3.32 -1.34
CA ALA A 29 13.05 -2.61 -1.87
C ALA A 29 13.23 -1.24 -1.19
N ILE A 30 12.14 -0.48 -0.98
CA ILE A 30 12.16 0.79 -0.25
C ILE A 30 12.61 0.58 1.20
N MET A 31 12.06 -0.43 1.88
CA MET A 31 12.46 -0.76 3.26
C MET A 31 13.95 -1.04 3.38
N LEU A 32 14.52 -1.84 2.46
CA LEU A 32 15.97 -2.09 2.47
C LEU A 32 16.78 -0.82 2.27
N ARG A 33 16.38 0.04 1.32
CA ARG A 33 17.05 1.32 1.04
C ARG A 33 17.06 2.23 2.28
N ASP A 34 16.00 2.17 3.07
CA ASP A 34 15.82 2.98 4.27
C ASP A 34 16.41 2.30 5.54
N ASN A 35 17.21 1.24 5.37
CA ASN A 35 17.82 0.44 6.45
C ASN A 35 16.80 -0.22 7.41
N LEU A 36 15.61 -0.54 6.92
CA LEU A 36 14.57 -1.26 7.64
C LEU A 36 14.61 -2.76 7.32
N ASN A 37 14.16 -3.59 8.26
CA ASN A 37 14.02 -5.03 8.05
C ASN A 37 12.62 -5.36 7.47
N PRO A 38 12.51 -5.79 6.21
CA PRO A 38 11.21 -6.03 5.57
C PRO A 38 10.41 -7.19 6.17
N ILE A 39 11.07 -8.07 6.91
CA ILE A 39 10.47 -9.25 7.52
C ILE A 39 9.77 -8.91 8.83
N THR A 40 10.24 -7.87 9.53
CA THR A 40 9.68 -7.45 10.83
C THR A 40 8.96 -6.12 10.77
N PHE A 41 9.14 -5.34 9.70
CA PHE A 41 8.51 -4.04 9.54
C PHE A 41 6.98 -4.17 9.45
N LYS A 42 6.29 -3.32 10.20
CA LYS A 42 4.82 -3.25 10.23
C LYS A 42 4.35 -2.05 9.43
N PRO A 43 3.86 -2.24 8.19
CA PRO A 43 3.48 -1.13 7.32
C PRO A 43 2.29 -0.33 7.88
N THR A 44 1.51 -0.89 8.80
CA THR A 44 0.32 -0.24 9.39
C THR A 44 0.62 0.55 10.67
N SER A 45 1.90 0.81 10.99
CA SER A 45 2.26 1.51 12.24
C SER A 45 1.67 2.92 12.31
N HIS A 46 1.44 3.57 11.17
CA HIS A 46 0.82 4.89 11.05
C HIS A 46 -0.72 4.86 11.21
N ILE A 47 -1.36 3.69 11.15
CA ILE A 47 -2.80 3.56 11.34
C ILE A 47 -3.07 3.49 12.84
N VAL A 48 -3.75 4.51 13.38
CA VAL A 48 -4.15 4.57 14.80
C VAL A 48 -5.68 4.60 14.87
N PRO A 49 -6.35 3.43 14.94
CA PRO A 49 -7.80 3.37 15.04
C PRO A 49 -8.26 4.07 16.33
N SER A 50 -9.14 5.06 16.19
CA SER A 50 -9.78 5.76 17.30
C SER A 50 -11.20 6.14 16.89
N ILE A 51 -12.07 6.38 17.88
CA ILE A 51 -13.42 6.88 17.61
C ILE A 51 -13.35 8.29 17.01
N ASP A 52 -12.49 9.17 17.52
CA ASP A 52 -12.31 10.52 17.00
C ASP A 52 -11.92 10.54 15.51
N SER A 53 -10.96 9.70 15.11
CA SER A 53 -10.58 9.56 13.69
C SER A 53 -11.74 8.98 12.88
N ALA A 54 -12.49 8.03 13.43
CA ALA A 54 -13.62 7.42 12.74
C ALA A 54 -14.79 8.39 12.54
N GLU A 55 -15.09 9.25 13.51
CA GLU A 55 -16.07 10.33 13.39
C GLU A 55 -15.65 11.39 12.36
N CYS A 56 -14.34 11.66 12.24
CA CYS A 56 -13.83 12.52 11.20
C CYS A 56 -14.06 11.90 9.80
N ILE A 57 -13.73 10.62 9.65
CA ILE A 57 -13.86 9.91 8.37
C ILE A 57 -15.33 9.72 7.99
N SER A 58 -16.23 9.41 8.94
CA SER A 58 -17.66 9.14 8.65
C SER A 58 -18.37 10.31 7.98
N LYS A 59 -17.88 11.55 8.16
CA LYS A 59 -18.41 12.75 7.47
C LYS A 59 -18.29 12.67 5.95
N PHE A 60 -17.38 11.85 5.43
CA PHE A 60 -17.17 11.62 4.01
C PHE A 60 -17.86 10.35 3.47
N PHE A 61 -18.39 9.50 4.36
CA PHE A 61 -19.03 8.22 4.03
C PHE A 61 -20.39 8.13 4.74
N PRO A 62 -21.43 8.81 4.23
CA PRO A 62 -22.71 8.96 4.93
C PRO A 62 -23.45 7.63 5.18
N GLU A 63 -23.10 6.58 4.45
CA GLU A 63 -23.66 5.23 4.60
C GLU A 63 -22.94 4.39 5.66
N THR A 64 -21.93 4.92 6.35
CA THR A 64 -21.11 4.17 7.31
C THR A 64 -21.05 4.88 8.66
N THR A 65 -21.23 4.12 9.74
CA THR A 65 -21.14 4.63 11.11
C THR A 65 -19.68 4.77 11.56
N PRO A 66 -19.38 5.67 12.51
CA PRO A 66 -18.06 5.74 13.15
C PRO A 66 -17.61 4.38 13.71
N GLN A 67 -18.52 3.58 14.25
CA GLN A 67 -18.21 2.26 14.80
C GLN A 67 -17.75 1.26 13.71
N GLU A 68 -18.36 1.29 12.54
CA GLU A 68 -17.96 0.47 11.39
C GLU A 68 -16.60 0.90 10.84
N ILE A 69 -16.32 2.21 10.77
CA ILE A 69 -15.01 2.72 10.36
C ILE A 69 -13.93 2.33 11.37
N PHE A 70 -14.19 2.50 12.67
CA PHE A 70 -13.26 2.08 13.71
C PHE A 70 -12.95 0.57 13.62
N LYS A 71 -13.98 -0.26 13.43
CA LYS A 71 -13.83 -1.70 13.23
C LYS A 71 -13.02 -2.02 11.97
N SER A 72 -13.25 -1.29 10.89
CA SER A 72 -12.56 -1.46 9.61
C SER A 72 -11.07 -1.13 9.74
N LEU A 73 -10.72 0.01 10.33
CA LEU A 73 -9.33 0.41 10.60
C LEU A 73 -8.62 -0.59 11.52
N SER A 74 -9.30 -1.03 12.58
CA SER A 74 -8.77 -2.02 13.53
C SER A 74 -8.52 -3.36 12.85
N SER A 75 -9.45 -3.81 12.01
CA SER A 75 -9.34 -5.07 11.27
C SER A 75 -8.21 -5.00 10.24
N MET A 76 -8.14 -3.91 9.47
CA MET A 76 -7.06 -3.68 8.50
C MET A 76 -5.69 -3.74 9.18
N LYS A 77 -5.52 -3.03 10.31
CA LYS A 77 -4.28 -3.07 11.10
C LYS A 77 -3.97 -4.47 11.60
N PHE A 78 -4.97 -5.21 12.11
CA PHE A 78 -4.79 -6.57 12.60
C PHE A 78 -4.33 -7.53 11.49
N TYR A 79 -5.06 -7.61 10.38
CA TYR A 79 -4.77 -8.56 9.30
C TYR A 79 -3.46 -8.24 8.58
N LEU A 80 -3.15 -6.97 8.29
CA LEU A 80 -1.89 -6.61 7.66
C LEU A 80 -0.68 -6.87 8.57
N ASN A 81 -0.82 -6.71 9.89
CA ASN A 81 0.23 -7.10 10.84
C ASN A 81 0.40 -8.62 10.96
N LEU A 82 -0.69 -9.39 10.83
CA LEU A 82 -0.62 -10.84 10.78
C LEU A 82 0.19 -11.31 9.56
N LEU A 83 0.00 -10.66 8.41
CA LEU A 83 0.72 -10.95 7.16
C LEU A 83 2.23 -10.62 7.22
N THR A 84 2.71 -9.85 8.20
CA THR A 84 4.16 -9.65 8.39
C THR A 84 4.87 -10.99 8.65
N ALA A 85 4.26 -11.86 9.47
CA ALA A 85 4.69 -13.24 9.76
C ALA A 85 6.22 -13.45 9.78
N PRO A 86 6.95 -12.83 10.74
CA PRO A 86 8.42 -12.83 10.77
C PRO A 86 9.03 -14.20 11.10
N GLY A 87 8.29 -15.10 11.74
CA GLY A 87 8.77 -16.45 12.06
C GLY A 87 8.50 -17.42 10.91
N LYS A 88 9.46 -18.29 10.59
CA LYS A 88 9.29 -19.32 9.53
C LYS A 88 8.10 -20.25 9.81
N LEU A 89 7.93 -20.70 11.05
CA LEU A 89 6.80 -21.56 11.45
C LEU A 89 5.47 -20.81 11.40
N GLN A 90 5.42 -19.60 11.95
CA GLN A 90 4.23 -18.73 11.89
C GLN A 90 3.81 -18.52 10.43
N ARG A 91 4.77 -18.23 9.55
CA ARG A 91 4.51 -18.02 8.13
C ARG A 91 4.02 -19.29 7.44
N ALA A 92 4.61 -20.44 7.72
CA ALA A 92 4.15 -21.71 7.17
C ALA A 92 2.69 -21.99 7.55
N LEU A 93 2.34 -21.82 8.84
CA LEU A 93 0.97 -21.97 9.31
C LEU A 93 0.01 -20.98 8.64
N LEU A 94 0.39 -19.70 8.56
CA LEU A 94 -0.41 -18.66 7.91
C LEU A 94 -0.67 -18.97 6.44
N ILE A 95 0.38 -19.35 5.69
CA ILE A 95 0.25 -19.74 4.28
C ILE A 95 -0.67 -20.94 4.14
N SER A 96 -0.55 -21.96 5.00
CA SER A 96 -1.45 -23.12 4.99
C SER A 96 -2.91 -22.72 5.22
N VAL A 97 -3.18 -21.82 6.18
CA VAL A 97 -4.54 -21.32 6.44
C VAL A 97 -5.08 -20.52 5.25
N LEU A 98 -4.26 -19.65 4.64
CA LEU A 98 -4.67 -18.90 3.45
C LEU A 98 -5.02 -19.82 2.28
N LYS A 99 -4.23 -20.87 2.06
CA LYS A 99 -4.52 -21.90 1.05
C LYS A 99 -5.82 -22.64 1.30
N ILE A 100 -6.02 -23.14 2.52
CA ILE A 100 -7.22 -23.92 2.87
C ILE A 100 -8.48 -23.06 2.79
N SER A 101 -8.38 -21.77 3.15
CA SER A 101 -9.51 -20.84 3.10
C SER A 101 -9.78 -20.24 1.71
N GLY A 102 -9.02 -20.59 0.68
CA GLY A 102 -9.17 -20.06 -0.67
C GLY A 102 -8.67 -18.61 -0.86
N ASN A 103 -7.82 -18.13 0.05
CA ASN A 103 -7.26 -16.77 0.03
C ASN A 103 -5.80 -16.74 -0.48
N ASP A 104 -5.50 -17.54 -1.51
CA ASP A 104 -4.15 -17.69 -2.07
C ASP A 104 -3.55 -16.35 -2.53
N ASN A 105 -4.38 -15.47 -3.08
CA ASN A 105 -3.97 -14.14 -3.54
C ASN A 105 -3.42 -13.23 -2.43
N LYS A 106 -3.62 -13.57 -1.16
CA LYS A 106 -3.07 -12.83 -0.01
C LYS A 106 -1.67 -13.28 0.36
N ILE A 107 -1.20 -14.42 -0.13
CA ILE A 107 0.16 -14.90 0.11
C ILE A 107 1.18 -13.90 -0.46
N ASP A 108 0.87 -13.29 -1.61
CA ASP A 108 1.71 -12.31 -2.30
C ASP A 108 1.91 -11.01 -1.51
N LEU A 109 1.07 -10.73 -0.50
CA LEU A 109 1.23 -9.59 0.40
C LEU A 109 2.30 -9.83 1.49
N ILE A 110 2.74 -11.09 1.66
CA ILE A 110 3.76 -11.48 2.65
C ILE A 110 5.14 -11.22 2.06
N LYS A 111 5.88 -10.26 2.65
CA LYS A 111 7.23 -9.86 2.20
C LYS A 111 8.16 -11.07 2.16
N LYS A 112 8.77 -11.36 1.00
CA LYS A 112 9.63 -12.53 0.81
C LYS A 112 10.99 -12.34 1.49
N TYR A 113 11.54 -13.43 2.05
CA TYR A 113 12.91 -13.43 2.61
C TYR A 113 13.95 -13.13 1.54
N ILE A 114 13.81 -13.81 0.40
CA ILE A 114 14.64 -13.67 -0.79
C ILE A 114 13.79 -12.88 -1.80
N PRO A 115 14.32 -11.81 -2.40
CA PRO A 115 13.56 -11.02 -3.38
C PRO A 115 13.20 -11.88 -4.59
N ASN A 116 12.11 -11.53 -5.28
CA ASN A 116 11.86 -12.05 -6.61
C ASN A 116 12.81 -11.36 -7.60
N GLU A 117 13.69 -12.14 -8.24
CA GLU A 117 14.63 -11.63 -9.24
C GLU A 117 13.93 -10.97 -10.45
N GLU A 118 12.73 -11.45 -10.81
CA GLU A 118 11.94 -10.86 -11.89
C GLU A 118 11.43 -9.45 -11.54
N CYS A 119 11.33 -9.12 -10.25
CA CYS A 119 10.94 -7.80 -9.78
C CYS A 119 12.10 -6.80 -9.71
N LEU A 120 13.37 -7.20 -9.90
CA LEU A 120 14.50 -6.27 -9.73
C LEU A 120 14.43 -5.08 -10.70
N LYS A 121 14.25 -5.33 -12.00
CA LYS A 121 14.10 -4.28 -13.01
C LYS A 121 12.79 -3.51 -12.86
N ILE A 122 11.73 -4.17 -12.38
CA ILE A 122 10.44 -3.54 -12.11
C ILE A 122 10.62 -2.53 -10.97
N ASN A 123 11.30 -2.92 -9.89
CA ASN A 123 11.59 -2.06 -8.75
C ASN A 123 12.46 -0.87 -9.14
N GLU A 124 13.49 -1.04 -9.98
CA GLU A 124 14.30 0.07 -10.50
C GLU A 124 13.45 1.12 -11.22
N GLU A 125 12.54 0.68 -12.10
CA GLU A 125 11.65 1.56 -12.85
C GLU A 125 10.59 2.21 -11.94
N LEU A 126 10.02 1.47 -11.00
CA LEU A 126 9.10 2.02 -10.00
C LEU A 126 9.79 3.05 -9.10
N MET A 127 11.07 2.83 -8.76
CA MET A 127 11.87 3.81 -8.02
C MET A 127 12.09 5.09 -8.83
N ARG A 128 12.34 4.98 -10.14
CA ARG A 128 12.43 6.14 -11.03
C ARG A 128 11.11 6.93 -11.05
N LEU A 129 9.99 6.24 -11.25
CA LEU A 129 8.65 6.85 -11.27
C LEU A 129 8.28 7.48 -9.92
N PHE A 130 8.65 6.84 -8.81
CA PHE A 130 8.51 7.39 -7.46
C PHE A 130 9.26 8.72 -7.33
N ASN A 131 10.54 8.75 -7.73
CA ASN A 131 11.37 9.96 -7.63
C ASN A 131 10.83 11.09 -8.51
N GLU A 132 10.36 10.77 -9.72
CA GLU A 132 9.71 11.73 -10.62
C GLU A 132 8.40 12.29 -10.08
N ALA A 133 7.69 11.53 -9.24
CA ALA A 133 6.46 11.96 -8.61
C ALA A 133 6.67 12.94 -7.44
N ILE A 134 7.87 13.01 -6.83
CA ILE A 134 8.13 13.82 -5.63
C ILE A 134 7.84 15.31 -5.86
N LYS A 135 8.50 15.93 -6.85
CA LYS A 135 8.36 17.36 -7.10
C LYS A 135 6.93 17.73 -7.54
N PRO A 136 6.29 17.03 -8.50
CA PRO A 136 4.89 17.27 -8.83
C PRO A 136 3.94 17.07 -7.63
N ALA A 137 4.18 16.08 -6.76
CA ALA A 137 3.37 15.89 -5.56
C ALA A 137 3.43 17.10 -4.64
N ALA A 138 4.64 17.60 -4.35
CA ALA A 138 4.83 18.76 -3.49
C ALA A 138 4.11 20.01 -4.03
N LEU A 139 4.27 20.30 -5.33
CA LEU A 139 3.60 21.44 -5.97
C LEU A 139 2.07 21.34 -5.92
N LEU A 140 1.51 20.15 -6.08
CA LEU A 140 0.05 19.96 -5.98
C LEU A 140 -0.47 20.10 -4.56
N ILE A 141 0.30 19.68 -3.56
CA ILE A 141 -0.07 19.88 -2.15
C ILE A 141 -0.10 21.37 -1.85
N GLU A 142 0.91 22.13 -2.28
CA GLU A 142 0.94 23.59 -2.15
C GLU A 142 -0.24 24.26 -2.86
N GLU A 143 -0.51 23.88 -4.11
CA GLU A 143 -1.64 24.40 -4.90
C GLU A 143 -2.98 24.14 -4.19
N TYR A 144 -3.17 22.92 -3.66
CA TYR A 144 -4.40 22.55 -2.96
C TYR A 144 -4.61 23.38 -1.70
N ILE A 145 -3.57 23.56 -0.88
CA ILE A 145 -3.63 24.33 0.36
C ILE A 145 -3.93 25.81 0.07
N MET A 146 -3.37 26.36 -1.00
CA MET A 146 -3.54 27.76 -1.38
C MET A 146 -4.86 28.04 -2.14
N SER A 147 -5.57 26.99 -2.58
CA SER A 147 -6.80 27.15 -3.35
C SER A 147 -7.96 27.67 -2.50
N THR A 148 -8.61 28.76 -2.93
CA THR A 148 -9.73 29.40 -2.20
C THR A 148 -11.04 29.32 -2.98
N ASN A 149 -11.48 28.12 -3.39
CA ASN A 149 -12.63 27.82 -4.29
C ASN A 149 -12.39 28.05 -5.81
N GLU A 150 -11.14 28.03 -6.26
CA GLU A 150 -10.80 28.10 -7.70
C GLU A 150 -10.58 26.70 -8.32
N LYS A 151 -10.45 26.68 -9.66
CA LYS A 151 -10.19 25.48 -10.47
C LYS A 151 -8.86 24.83 -10.03
N ILE A 152 -8.95 23.66 -9.39
CA ILE A 152 -7.80 22.84 -8.99
C ILE A 152 -7.13 22.16 -10.20
N ASN A 153 -5.85 21.83 -10.08
CA ASN A 153 -5.08 21.11 -11.10
C ASN A 153 -5.81 19.89 -11.67
N GLU A 154 -5.77 19.70 -12.99
CA GLU A 154 -6.37 18.52 -13.64
C GLU A 154 -5.76 17.20 -13.18
N ARG A 155 -4.55 17.23 -12.58
CA ARG A 155 -3.93 16.04 -11.99
C ARG A 155 -4.75 15.46 -10.84
N PHE A 156 -5.59 16.25 -10.15
CA PHE A 156 -6.53 15.75 -9.14
C PHE A 156 -7.63 14.86 -9.72
N ASN A 157 -7.89 14.95 -11.03
CA ASN A 157 -8.88 14.09 -11.71
C ASN A 157 -8.32 12.72 -12.11
N ARG A 158 -7.02 12.45 -11.88
CA ARG A 158 -6.40 11.16 -12.23
C ARG A 158 -6.44 10.20 -11.05
N ASN A 159 -6.95 9.00 -11.28
CA ASN A 159 -6.82 7.85 -10.38
C ASN A 159 -5.68 6.94 -10.86
N PHE A 160 -5.52 5.79 -10.21
CA PHE A 160 -4.53 4.76 -10.59
C PHE A 160 -4.85 4.05 -11.92
N GLY A 161 -5.85 4.55 -12.64
CA GLY A 161 -6.21 4.25 -14.01
C GLY A 161 -7.53 3.52 -14.15
#